data_AF-A0A174HSV0-F1
#
_entry.id   AF-A0A174HSV0-F1
#
_cell.length_a   1.000
_cell.length_b   1.000
_cell.length_c   1.000
_cell.angle_alpha   90.00
_cell.angle_beta   90.00
_cell.angle_gamma   90.00
#
_symmetry.space_group_name_H-M   'P 1'
#
loop_
_entity.id
_entity.type
_entity.pdbx_description
1 polymer ?
#
loop_
_entity_poly.entity_id
_entity_poly.type
_entity_poly.pdbx_seq_one_letter_code
_entity_poly.pdbx_strand_id
1 'polypeptide(L)'
;MVLAYNIQREELLPSEKAFAYKMKMDAMKRQAGRPSKNNSTQVGRNFETAELIGKETGESKNTIRRFIRLTELIPELLDYVDKKRLPFTVAVDISYIDKEIQTWLFEYIKENGTVKAVQVAALRTALEVGPMTQAKMISILVNSQPGRKQEQKITLSEKKLRNFFSDKYTVEDMESVILELLDQWKRGEITV
;
A
#
# COMPACT_ATOMS: atom_id res chain seq x y z
N MET A 1 51.69 1.86 -7.67
CA MET A 1 50.47 2.10 -6.89
C MET A 1 49.33 2.24 -7.88
N VAL A 2 48.58 1.16 -8.15
CA VAL A 2 47.46 1.21 -9.09
C VAL A 2 46.30 1.85 -8.34
N LEU A 3 45.93 3.07 -8.74
CA LEU A 3 44.70 3.71 -8.29
C LEU A 3 43.55 2.86 -8.82
N ALA A 4 43.03 1.97 -7.98
CA ALA A 4 41.75 1.33 -8.24
C ALA A 4 40.71 2.44 -8.19
N TYR A 5 40.34 2.95 -9.37
CA TYR A 5 39.17 3.78 -9.54
C TYR A 5 38.00 2.90 -9.09
N ASN A 6 37.56 3.09 -7.84
CA ASN A 6 36.35 2.50 -7.32
C ASN A 6 35.20 3.21 -8.04
N ILE A 7 34.99 2.84 -9.31
CA ILE A 7 33.83 3.22 -10.10
C ILE A 7 32.65 2.65 -9.34
N GLN A 8 32.08 3.46 -8.44
CA GLN A 8 30.69 3.29 -8.04
C GLN A 8 29.93 3.25 -9.36
N ARG A 9 29.50 2.06 -9.79
CA ARG A 9 28.52 1.98 -10.87
C ARG A 9 27.39 2.90 -10.43
N GLU A 10 27.07 3.92 -11.23
CA GLU A 10 25.82 4.66 -11.04
C GLU A 10 24.71 3.62 -11.06
N GLU A 11 24.16 3.35 -9.87
CA GLU A 11 23.10 2.38 -9.72
C GLU A 11 21.85 3.03 -10.30
N LEU A 12 21.42 2.55 -11.47
CA LEU A 12 20.21 3.02 -12.14
C LEU A 12 19.06 3.15 -11.14
N LEU A 13 18.34 4.26 -11.22
CA LEU A 13 17.18 4.48 -10.38
C LEU A 13 16.13 3.38 -10.64
N PRO A 14 15.33 3.00 -9.64
CA PRO A 14 14.24 2.05 -9.82
C PRO A 14 13.31 2.39 -10.99
N SER A 15 13.00 3.67 -11.19
CA SER A 15 12.20 4.15 -12.33
C SER A 15 12.90 3.95 -13.68
N GLU A 16 14.16 4.36 -13.81
CA GLU A 16 14.96 4.21 -15.02
C GLU A 16 15.05 2.74 -15.44
N LYS A 17 15.34 1.88 -14.47
CA LYS A 17 15.38 0.43 -14.67
C LYS A 17 14.04 -0.15 -15.09
N ALA A 18 12.94 0.32 -14.48
CA ALA A 18 11.59 -0.06 -14.84
C ALA A 18 11.26 0.28 -16.30
N PHE A 19 11.55 1.52 -16.74
CA PHE A 19 11.30 1.94 -18.10
C PHE A 19 12.23 1.24 -19.11
N ALA A 20 13.50 1.04 -18.78
CA ALA A 20 14.43 0.28 -19.62
C ALA A 20 13.93 -1.16 -19.87
N TYR A 21 13.46 -1.84 -18.82
CA TYR A 21 12.89 -3.18 -18.96
C TYR A 21 11.59 -3.18 -19.76
N LYS A 22 10.71 -2.20 -19.57
CA LYS A 22 9.47 -2.07 -20.37
C LYS A 22 9.78 -1.86 -21.84
N MET A 23 10.69 -0.93 -22.16
CA MET A 23 11.14 -0.67 -23.54
C MET A 23 11.72 -1.92 -24.20
N LYS A 24 12.58 -2.65 -23.50
CA LYS A 24 13.17 -3.90 -23.99
C LYS A 24 12.13 -4.99 -24.22
N MET A 25 11.20 -5.16 -23.28
CA MET A 25 10.10 -6.11 -23.42
C MET A 25 9.22 -5.77 -24.63
N ASP A 26 8.90 -4.50 -24.84
CA ASP A 26 8.08 -4.07 -25.97
C ASP A 26 8.81 -4.18 -27.32
N ALA A 27 10.13 -3.94 -27.35
CA ALA A 27 10.95 -4.19 -28.54
C ALA A 27 10.96 -5.68 -28.94
N MET A 28 11.16 -6.58 -27.96
CA MET A 28 11.13 -8.03 -28.19
C MET A 28 9.74 -8.50 -28.66
N LYS A 29 8.66 -7.95 -28.10
CA LYS A 29 7.30 -8.24 -28.58
C LYS A 29 7.07 -7.83 -30.03
N ARG A 30 7.59 -6.67 -30.45
CA ARG A 30 7.49 -6.19 -31.84
C ARG A 30 8.29 -7.08 -32.80
N GLN A 31 9.51 -7.46 -32.42
CA GLN A 31 10.34 -8.36 -33.22
C GLN A 31 9.74 -9.76 -33.38
N ALA A 32 8.98 -10.24 -32.38
CA ALA A 32 8.40 -11.57 -32.40
C ALA A 32 7.23 -11.74 -33.40
N GLY A 33 6.75 -10.67 -34.06
CA GLY A 33 5.72 -10.72 -35.09
C GLY A 33 4.33 -11.20 -34.61
N ARG A 34 3.38 -11.32 -35.55
CA ARG A 34 2.00 -11.75 -35.26
C ARG A 34 1.98 -13.19 -34.73
N PRO A 35 1.34 -13.48 -33.58
CA PRO A 35 1.22 -14.85 -33.08
C PRO A 35 0.57 -15.76 -34.12
N SER A 36 1.09 -16.98 -34.30
CA SER A 36 0.44 -17.98 -35.15
C SER A 36 -0.91 -18.39 -34.55
N LYS A 37 -1.85 -18.86 -35.37
CA LYS A 37 -3.21 -19.28 -34.92
C LYS A 37 -3.20 -20.31 -33.77
N ASN A 38 -2.10 -21.06 -33.60
CA ASN A 38 -1.96 -22.10 -32.57
C ASN A 38 -1.18 -21.64 -31.33
N ASN A 39 -0.63 -20.42 -31.31
CA ASN A 39 0.12 -19.89 -30.18
C ASN A 39 -0.66 -18.76 -29.52
N SER A 40 -1.64 -19.16 -28.71
CA SER A 40 -2.80 -18.34 -28.35
C SER A 40 -2.60 -17.38 -27.17
N THR A 41 -1.54 -17.50 -26.35
CA THR A 41 -1.47 -16.75 -25.09
C THR A 41 -0.44 -15.61 -25.11
N GLN A 42 -0.93 -14.37 -25.13
CA GLN A 42 -0.14 -13.16 -24.89
C GLN A 42 0.60 -13.22 -23.55
N VAL A 43 0.00 -13.86 -22.55
CA VAL A 43 0.58 -14.07 -21.23
C VAL A 43 1.82 -14.97 -21.29
N GLY A 44 1.75 -16.14 -21.95
CA GLY A 44 2.91 -17.04 -22.07
C GLY A 44 4.12 -16.37 -22.72
N ARG A 45 3.89 -15.58 -23.78
CA ARG A 45 4.94 -14.84 -24.48
C ARG A 45 5.60 -13.77 -23.60
N ASN A 46 4.82 -13.09 -22.76
CA ASN A 46 5.37 -12.13 -21.79
C ASN A 46 6.25 -12.83 -20.74
N PHE A 47 5.89 -14.07 -20.38
CA PHE A 47 6.65 -14.85 -19.41
C PHE A 47 8.03 -15.22 -19.95
N GLU A 48 8.07 -15.73 -21.18
CA GLU A 48 9.31 -16.08 -21.89
C GLU A 48 10.20 -14.85 -22.11
N THR A 49 9.60 -13.72 -22.52
CA THR A 49 10.33 -12.47 -22.76
C THR A 49 11.00 -11.96 -21.48
N ALA A 50 10.29 -11.99 -20.34
CA ALA A 50 10.86 -11.59 -19.05
C ALA A 50 12.01 -12.51 -18.61
N GLU A 51 11.94 -13.81 -18.96
CA GLU A 51 13.01 -14.76 -18.67
C GLU A 51 14.25 -14.51 -19.54
N LEU A 52 14.08 -14.22 -20.82
CA LEU A 52 15.18 -13.83 -21.72
C LEU A 52 15.88 -12.56 -21.22
N ILE A 53 15.11 -11.52 -20.89
CA ILE A 53 15.67 -10.28 -20.32
C ILE A 53 16.43 -10.59 -19.04
N GLY A 54 15.87 -11.43 -18.16
CA GLY A 54 16.51 -11.84 -16.91
C GLY A 54 17.85 -12.57 -17.11
N LYS A 55 17.93 -13.46 -18.11
CA LYS A 55 19.19 -14.15 -18.48
C LYS A 55 20.27 -13.16 -18.93
N GLU A 56 19.89 -12.12 -19.66
CA GLU A 56 20.83 -11.09 -20.13
C GLU A 56 21.27 -10.12 -19.03
N THR A 57 20.40 -9.83 -18.05
CA THR A 57 20.67 -8.86 -16.98
C THR A 57 21.15 -9.50 -15.68
N GLY A 58 21.12 -10.82 -15.57
CA GLY A 58 21.42 -11.55 -14.34
C GLY A 58 20.30 -11.48 -13.29
N GLU A 59 19.07 -11.13 -13.69
CA GLU A 59 17.93 -10.99 -12.78
C GLU A 59 16.87 -12.07 -12.98
N SER A 60 16.10 -12.35 -11.92
CA SER A 60 14.98 -13.27 -12.05
C SER A 60 13.86 -12.68 -12.91
N LYS A 61 13.12 -13.52 -13.63
CA LYS A 61 11.90 -13.11 -14.37
C LYS A 61 10.90 -12.35 -13.48
N ASN A 62 10.83 -12.67 -12.19
CA ASN A 62 9.96 -12.00 -11.23
C ASN A 62 10.46 -10.59 -10.93
N THR A 63 11.77 -10.41 -10.79
CA THR A 63 12.40 -9.09 -10.61
C THR A 63 12.09 -8.18 -11.79
N ILE A 64 12.30 -8.66 -13.03
CA ILE A 64 11.99 -7.92 -14.26
C ILE A 64 10.53 -7.45 -14.26
N ARG A 65 9.58 -8.34 -13.95
CA ARG A 65 8.15 -7.99 -13.93
C ARG A 65 7.79 -6.96 -12.87
N ARG A 66 8.37 -7.08 -11.67
CA ARG A 66 8.13 -6.13 -10.57
C ARG A 66 8.61 -4.74 -10.95
N PHE A 67 9.79 -4.63 -11.56
CA PHE A 67 10.28 -3.36 -12.11
C PHE A 67 9.33 -2.83 -13.20
N ILE A 68 8.98 -3.64 -14.20
CA ILE A 68 8.02 -3.21 -15.25
C ILE A 68 6.71 -2.71 -14.63
N ARG A 69 6.24 -3.35 -13.55
CA ARG A 69 5.02 -2.94 -12.88
C ARG A 69 5.12 -1.54 -12.26
N LEU A 70 6.31 -1.08 -11.83
CA LEU A 70 6.47 0.31 -11.36
C LEU A 70 6.12 1.37 -12.42
N THR A 71 6.21 1.04 -13.71
CA THR A 71 5.77 1.97 -14.78
C THR A 71 4.27 2.23 -14.79
N GLU A 72 3.50 1.45 -14.01
CA GLU A 72 2.07 1.61 -13.80
C GLU A 72 1.76 2.45 -12.55
N LEU A 73 2.77 3.04 -11.90
CA LEU A 73 2.58 4.09 -10.89
C LEU A 73 2.33 5.45 -11.51
N ILE A 74 1.65 6.35 -10.79
CA ILE A 74 1.67 7.78 -11.11
C ILE A 74 3.10 8.35 -10.90
N PRO A 75 3.49 9.40 -11.65
CA PRO A 75 4.84 9.95 -11.58
C PRO A 75 5.29 10.31 -10.16
N GLU A 76 4.38 10.83 -9.33
CA GLU A 76 4.66 11.29 -7.97
C GLU A 76 5.00 10.13 -7.02
N LEU A 77 4.29 9.00 -7.14
CA LEU A 77 4.62 7.79 -6.37
C LEU A 77 5.92 7.17 -6.86
N LEU A 78 6.19 7.21 -8.17
CA LEU A 78 7.43 6.69 -8.73
C LEU A 78 8.65 7.50 -8.25
N ASP A 79 8.54 8.82 -8.21
CA ASP A 79 9.54 9.72 -7.61
C ASP A 79 9.78 9.40 -6.13
N TYR A 80 8.74 9.04 -5.37
CA TYR A 80 8.89 8.59 -3.99
C TYR A 80 9.65 7.25 -3.87
N VAL A 81 9.57 6.37 -4.87
CA VAL A 81 10.38 5.14 -4.91
C VAL A 81 11.85 5.49 -5.12
N ASP A 82 12.15 6.34 -6.10
CA ASP A 82 13.54 6.74 -6.42
C ASP A 82 14.20 7.46 -5.25
N LYS A 83 13.44 8.32 -4.55
CA LYS A 83 13.85 9.00 -3.32
C LYS A 83 13.89 8.11 -2.08
N LYS A 84 13.62 6.80 -2.22
CA LYS A 84 13.57 5.80 -1.14
C LYS A 84 12.56 6.15 -0.02
N ARG A 85 11.55 6.98 -0.33
CA ARG A 85 10.44 7.33 0.58
C ARG A 85 9.30 6.31 0.53
N LEU A 86 9.18 5.59 -0.58
CA LEU A 86 8.23 4.49 -0.75
C LEU A 86 9.01 3.18 -1.02
N PRO A 87 8.91 2.17 -0.14
CA PRO A 87 9.60 0.90 -0.34
C PRO A 87 9.17 0.22 -1.65
N PHE A 88 10.14 -0.34 -2.38
CA PHE A 88 9.93 -0.99 -3.67
C PHE A 88 8.78 -2.02 -3.65
N THR A 89 8.72 -2.88 -2.64
CA THR A 89 7.65 -3.89 -2.54
C THR A 89 6.27 -3.26 -2.40
N VAL A 90 6.14 -2.23 -1.58
CA VAL A 90 4.87 -1.51 -1.39
C VAL A 90 4.48 -0.80 -2.67
N ALA A 91 5.44 -0.18 -3.36
CA ALA A 91 5.22 0.47 -4.65
C ALA A 91 4.73 -0.53 -5.73
N VAL A 92 5.30 -1.74 -5.76
CA VAL A 92 4.82 -2.82 -6.62
C VAL A 92 3.38 -3.18 -6.26
N ASP A 93 2.99 -3.26 -4.99
CA ASP A 93 1.59 -3.55 -4.64
C ASP A 93 0.63 -2.42 -5.05
N ILE A 94 1.04 -1.16 -4.86
CA ILE A 94 0.24 0.02 -5.24
C ILE A 94 0.06 0.10 -6.75
N SER A 95 1.06 -0.30 -7.52
CA SER A 95 0.98 -0.25 -8.99
C SER A 95 -0.12 -1.16 -9.56
N TYR A 96 -0.71 -2.08 -8.78
CA TYR A 96 -1.90 -2.86 -9.16
C TYR A 96 -3.24 -2.13 -8.95
N ILE A 97 -3.21 -0.94 -8.36
CA ILE A 97 -4.39 -0.12 -8.06
C ILE A 97 -4.60 0.90 -9.19
N ASP A 98 -5.85 1.30 -9.44
CA ASP A 98 -6.17 2.32 -10.44
C ASP A 98 -5.57 3.69 -10.11
N LYS A 99 -5.26 4.46 -11.17
CA LYS A 99 -4.55 5.74 -11.09
C LYS A 99 -5.23 6.77 -10.18
N GLU A 100 -6.56 6.81 -10.17
CA GLU A 100 -7.33 7.72 -9.32
C GLU A 100 -7.08 7.43 -7.82
N ILE A 101 -7.15 6.16 -7.42
CA ILE A 101 -6.91 5.76 -6.03
C ILE A 101 -5.42 5.91 -5.68
N GLN A 102 -4.51 5.73 -6.65
CA GLN A 102 -3.09 6.04 -6.44
C GLN A 102 -2.88 7.52 -6.10
N THR A 103 -3.62 8.44 -6.73
CA THR A 103 -3.57 9.87 -6.40
C THR A 103 -4.01 10.13 -4.97
N TRP A 104 -5.15 9.56 -4.54
CA TRP A 104 -5.61 9.69 -3.16
C TRP A 104 -4.60 9.10 -2.17
N LEU A 105 -3.98 7.97 -2.51
CA LEU A 105 -2.97 7.33 -1.67
C LEU A 105 -1.71 8.20 -1.55
N PHE A 106 -1.31 8.87 -2.64
CA PHE A 106 -0.20 9.83 -2.63
C PHE A 106 -0.49 11.02 -1.70
N GLU A 107 -1.68 11.61 -1.78
CA GLU A 107 -2.13 12.68 -0.87
C GLU A 107 -2.07 12.20 0.59
N TYR A 108 -2.61 11.02 0.88
CA TYR A 108 -2.55 10.42 2.21
C TYR A 108 -1.11 10.25 2.71
N ILE A 109 -0.20 9.73 1.86
CA ILE A 109 1.21 9.54 2.22
C ILE A 109 1.91 10.86 2.52
N LYS A 110 1.58 11.93 1.78
CA LYS A 110 2.15 13.25 1.98
C LYS A 110 1.79 13.83 3.35
N GLU A 111 0.57 13.58 3.82
CA GLU A 111 0.06 14.09 5.10
C GLU A 111 0.41 13.20 6.31
N ASN A 112 0.39 11.87 6.13
CA ASN A 112 0.45 10.90 7.23
C ASN A 112 1.74 10.05 7.24
N GLY A 113 2.58 10.19 6.23
CA GLY A 113 3.77 9.37 6.03
C GLY A 113 3.51 8.07 5.25
N THR A 114 4.59 7.32 5.01
CA THR A 114 4.58 6.14 4.13
C THR A 114 3.66 5.02 4.62
N VAL A 115 2.89 4.45 3.68
CA VAL A 115 2.02 3.29 3.94
C VAL A 115 2.81 1.98 3.99
N LYS A 116 2.35 1.05 4.84
CA LYS A 116 2.92 -0.29 5.02
C LYS A 116 2.23 -1.31 4.12
N ALA A 117 2.92 -2.42 3.83
CA ALA A 117 2.39 -3.50 3.00
C ALA A 117 1.03 -4.04 3.47
N VAL A 118 0.82 -4.15 4.79
CA VAL A 118 -0.46 -4.60 5.38
C VAL A 118 -1.61 -3.63 5.03
N GLN A 119 -1.35 -2.33 5.02
CA GLN A 119 -2.37 -1.32 4.69
C GLN A 119 -2.74 -1.38 3.21
N VAL A 120 -1.74 -1.54 2.33
CA VAL A 120 -1.99 -1.68 0.88
C VAL A 120 -2.69 -3.00 0.57
N ALA A 121 -2.35 -4.09 1.26
CA ALA A 121 -3.05 -5.37 1.13
C ALA A 121 -4.54 -5.25 1.52
N ALA A 122 -4.84 -4.63 2.67
CA ALA A 122 -6.21 -4.37 3.11
C ALA A 122 -6.99 -3.51 2.10
N LEU A 123 -6.34 -2.47 1.55
CA LEU A 123 -6.93 -1.63 0.51
C LEU A 123 -7.27 -2.43 -0.75
N ARG A 124 -6.37 -3.29 -1.22
CA ARG A 124 -6.62 -4.15 -2.40
C ARG A 124 -7.79 -5.09 -2.18
N THR A 125 -7.88 -5.74 -1.02
CA THR A 125 -9.03 -6.59 -0.69
C THR A 125 -10.34 -5.79 -0.70
N ALA A 126 -10.34 -4.56 -0.17
CA ALA A 126 -11.53 -3.72 -0.16
C ALA A 126 -11.96 -3.23 -1.56
N LEU A 127 -11.03 -3.13 -2.50
CA LEU A 127 -11.29 -2.78 -3.91
C LEU A 127 -12.00 -3.90 -4.67
N GLU A 128 -11.81 -5.15 -4.27
CA GLU A 128 -12.49 -6.31 -4.89
C GLU A 128 -13.98 -6.38 -4.49
N VAL A 129 -14.36 -5.79 -3.36
CA VAL A 129 -15.72 -5.87 -2.79
C VAL A 129 -16.67 -4.84 -3.41
N GLY A 130 -16.17 -3.76 -3.99
CA GLY A 130 -17.00 -2.74 -4.62
C GLY A 130 -16.31 -1.38 -4.75
N PRO A 131 -17.07 -0.32 -5.12
CA PRO A 131 -16.51 0.99 -5.37
C PRO A 131 -15.77 1.56 -4.15
N MET A 132 -14.73 2.33 -4.45
CA MET A 132 -13.90 3.00 -3.45
C MET A 132 -14.18 4.49 -3.44
N THR A 133 -14.19 5.07 -2.26
CA THR A 133 -14.20 6.53 -2.05
C THR A 133 -12.97 6.91 -1.23
N GLN A 134 -12.55 8.17 -1.32
CA GLN A 134 -11.40 8.66 -0.56
C GLN A 134 -11.59 8.47 0.96
N ALA A 135 -12.79 8.76 1.48
CA ALA A 135 -13.11 8.55 2.90
C ALA A 135 -13.00 7.07 3.32
N LYS A 136 -13.48 6.14 2.49
CA LYS A 136 -13.37 4.69 2.73
C LYS A 136 -11.92 4.22 2.66
N MET A 137 -11.13 4.73 1.72
CA MET A 137 -9.71 4.43 1.62
C MET A 137 -8.98 4.88 2.91
N ILE A 138 -9.20 6.12 3.35
CA ILE A 138 -8.58 6.64 4.58
C ILE A 138 -8.95 5.76 5.78
N SER A 139 -10.24 5.42 5.93
CA SER A 139 -10.68 4.58 7.06
C SER A 139 -10.01 3.20 7.05
N ILE A 140 -9.85 2.57 5.87
CA ILE A 140 -9.14 1.30 5.73
C ILE A 140 -7.67 1.44 6.12
N LEU A 141 -6.97 2.45 5.61
CA LEU A 141 -5.54 2.66 5.90
C LEU A 141 -5.31 2.93 7.39
N VAL A 142 -6.19 3.72 8.01
CA VAL A 142 -6.13 4.06 9.43
C VAL A 142 -6.45 2.86 10.33
N ASN A 143 -7.41 2.01 9.93
CA ASN A 143 -7.79 0.81 10.69
C ASN A 143 -6.81 -0.37 10.51
N SER A 144 -6.06 -0.40 9.42
CA SER A 144 -5.04 -1.42 9.12
C SER A 144 -3.64 -1.07 9.61
N GLN A 145 -3.49 -0.01 10.41
CA GLN A 145 -2.20 0.35 10.99
C GLN A 145 -1.67 -0.74 11.94
N PRO A 146 -0.46 -1.28 11.68
CA PRO A 146 0.16 -2.27 12.56
C PRO A 146 0.42 -1.69 13.94
N GLY A 147 -0.07 -2.36 14.98
CA GLY A 147 0.05 -1.91 16.37
C GLY A 147 -1.18 -1.18 16.89
N ARG A 148 -2.14 -0.80 16.03
CA ARG A 148 -3.46 -0.39 16.50
C ARG A 148 -4.16 -1.62 17.06
N LYS A 149 -4.37 -1.66 18.38
CA LYS A 149 -5.24 -2.66 18.99
C LYS A 149 -6.58 -2.53 18.26
N GLN A 150 -7.06 -3.63 17.66
CA GLN A 150 -8.44 -3.66 17.16
C GLN A 150 -9.33 -3.13 18.27
N GLU A 151 -10.22 -2.20 17.96
CA GLU A 151 -11.16 -1.64 18.94
C GLU A 151 -11.88 -2.82 19.60
N GLN A 152 -11.49 -3.12 20.83
CA GLN A 152 -12.16 -4.16 21.59
C GLN A 152 -13.52 -3.59 21.96
N LYS A 153 -14.58 -4.26 21.50
CA LYS A 153 -15.94 -3.88 21.86
C LYS A 153 -16.13 -4.12 23.36
N ILE A 154 -15.96 -3.08 24.15
CA ILE A 154 -16.30 -3.09 25.58
C ILE A 154 -17.81 -2.87 25.66
N THR A 155 -18.56 -3.89 26.09
CA THR A 155 -20.01 -3.79 26.27
C THR A 155 -20.32 -3.71 27.76
N LEU A 156 -20.85 -2.57 28.21
CA LEU A 156 -21.40 -2.37 29.54
C LEU A 156 -22.91 -2.58 29.45
N SER A 157 -23.45 -3.56 30.19
CA SER A 157 -24.90 -3.78 30.19
C SER A 157 -25.60 -2.79 31.12
N GLU A 158 -26.80 -2.34 30.75
CA GLU A 158 -27.61 -1.44 31.58
C GLU A 158 -27.80 -2.00 33.01
N LYS A 159 -28.03 -3.31 33.13
CA LYS A 159 -28.14 -3.99 34.43
C LYS A 159 -26.92 -3.78 35.33
N LYS A 160 -25.71 -3.70 34.78
CA LYS A 160 -24.50 -3.41 35.55
C LYS A 160 -24.39 -1.93 35.92
N LEU A 161 -24.83 -1.04 35.02
CA LEU A 161 -24.79 0.42 35.23
C LEU A 161 -25.83 0.89 36.24
N ARG A 162 -27.03 0.29 36.29
CA ARG A 162 -28.09 0.62 37.26
C ARG A 162 -27.68 0.49 38.73
N ASN A 163 -26.59 -0.22 39.04
CA ASN A 163 -26.03 -0.25 40.40
C ASN A 163 -25.34 1.06 40.80
N PHE A 164 -24.94 1.89 39.83
CA PHE A 164 -24.21 3.14 40.03
C PHE A 164 -25.04 4.38 39.72
N PHE A 165 -26.12 4.22 38.94
CA PHE A 165 -26.99 5.30 38.50
C PHE A 165 -28.41 5.12 39.05
N SER A 166 -29.01 6.20 39.56
CA SER A 166 -30.42 6.18 40.00
C SER A 166 -31.39 5.99 38.81
N ASP A 167 -32.62 5.56 39.10
CA ASP A 167 -33.67 5.31 38.09
C ASP A 167 -34.05 6.53 37.25
N LYS A 168 -33.63 7.73 37.66
CA LYS A 168 -33.89 8.99 36.95
C LYS A 168 -33.00 9.21 35.73
N TYR A 169 -31.88 8.49 35.63
CA TYR A 169 -30.94 8.65 34.53
C TYR A 169 -31.40 7.83 33.33
N THR A 170 -31.41 8.50 32.17
CA THR A 170 -31.57 7.84 30.86
C THR A 170 -30.26 7.19 30.43
N VAL A 171 -30.30 6.34 29.39
CA VAL A 171 -29.08 5.72 28.84
C VAL A 171 -28.10 6.78 28.34
N GLU A 172 -28.61 7.85 27.72
CA GLU A 172 -27.80 8.97 27.22
C GLU A 172 -27.14 9.75 28.36
N ASP A 173 -27.87 9.96 29.47
CA ASP A 173 -27.30 10.60 30.66
C ASP A 173 -26.20 9.72 31.29
N MET A 174 -26.42 8.41 31.36
CA MET A 174 -25.41 7.47 31.86
C MET A 174 -24.14 7.48 30.99
N GLU A 175 -24.29 7.45 29.66
CA GLU A 175 -23.16 7.55 28.72
C GLU A 175 -22.39 8.85 28.91
N SER A 176 -23.11 9.98 29.04
CA SER A 176 -22.50 11.30 29.25
C SER A 176 -21.66 11.36 30.52
N VAL A 177 -22.21 10.87 31.64
CA VAL A 177 -21.48 10.82 32.93
C VAL A 177 -20.28 9.88 32.87
N ILE A 178 -20.41 8.71 32.22
CA ILE A 178 -19.28 7.78 32.06
C ILE A 178 -18.14 8.44 31.29
N LEU A 179 -18.46 9.15 30.20
CA LEU A 179 -17.47 9.86 29.40
C LEU A 179 -16.80 11.00 30.19
N GLU A 180 -17.57 11.74 30.97
CA GLU A 180 -17.05 12.83 31.81
C GLU A 180 -16.09 12.30 32.89
N LEU A 181 -16.47 11.23 33.60
CA LEU A 181 -15.61 10.59 34.60
C LEU A 181 -14.30 10.07 33.99
N LEU A 182 -14.35 9.50 32.79
CA LEU A 182 -13.16 9.04 32.08
C LEU A 182 -12.26 10.21 31.65
N ASP A 183 -12.83 11.35 31.28
CA ASP A 183 -12.05 12.54 30.93
C ASP A 183 -11.38 13.15 32.16
N GLN A 184 -12.08 13.22 33.30
CA GLN A 184 -11.51 13.65 34.59
C GLN A 184 -10.36 12.74 35.04
N TRP A 185 -10.54 11.41 34.96
CA TRP A 185 -9.49 10.44 35.23
C TRP A 185 -8.27 10.64 34.33
N LYS A 186 -8.48 10.85 33.02
CA LYS A 186 -7.42 11.08 32.04
C LYS A 186 -6.63 12.38 32.34
N ARG A 187 -7.30 13.41 32.86
CA ARG A 187 -6.68 14.67 33.29
C ARG A 187 -5.94 14.55 34.64
N GLY A 188 -6.08 13.41 35.34
CA GLY A 188 -5.48 13.18 36.64
C GLY A 188 -6.24 13.83 37.79
N GLU A 189 -7.48 14.28 37.56
CA GLU A 189 -8.33 14.90 38.58
C GLU A 189 -8.89 13.86 39.57
N ILE A 190 -8.99 12.61 39.13
CA ILE A 190 -9.43 11.48 39.94
C ILE A 190 -8.46 10.30 39.74
N THR A 191 -8.05 9.68 40.83
CA THR A 191 -7.29 8.43 40.84
C THR A 191 -8.23 7.26 41.17
N VAL A 192 -8.17 6.20 40.38
CA VAL A 192 -8.95 4.97 40.54
C VAL A 192 -8.08 3.88 41.16
#